data_AF-A0AAE9U182-F1
#
_entry.id   AF-A0AAE9U182-F1
#
_cell.length_a   1.000
_cell.length_b   1.000
_cell.length_c   1.000
_cell.angle_alpha   90.00
_cell.angle_beta   90.00
_cell.angle_gamma   90.00
#
_symmetry.space_group_name_H-M   'P 1'
#
loop_
_entity.id
_entity.type
_entity.pdbx_description
1 polymer ?
#
loop_
_entity_poly.entity_id
_entity_poly.type
_entity_poly.pdbx_seq_one_letter_code
_entity_poly.pdbx_strand_id
1 'polypeptide(L)'
;MDFDYFYNREAERFNFLKVPEILVDGEEFKGLSAEAIIIYSMLLKRTGMSFKNNWIDKEGRVFIYFTVEEIMKRRNISKPTAIKTLDELDSKKGIGLIERVRLGLGKPNVIYVKDFMSILVVKENDLQKLTSFTSEVKDVDLRSKENERQEVKNVDRNYIENNKSKYSKRKYTRGAS
;
A
#
# COMPACT_ATOMS: atom_id res chain seq x y z
N MET A 1 -4.21 -11.23 -33.20
CA MET A 1 -4.69 -11.77 -31.90
C MET A 1 -6.03 -11.12 -31.69
N ASP A 2 -7.11 -11.88 -31.76
CA ASP A 2 -8.45 -11.35 -31.54
C ASP A 2 -8.85 -11.67 -30.10
N PHE A 3 -9.05 -10.62 -29.31
CA PHE A 3 -9.53 -10.73 -27.93
C PHE A 3 -11.06 -10.72 -27.94
N ASP A 4 -11.69 -11.59 -27.14
CA ASP A 4 -13.14 -11.68 -26.96
C ASP A 4 -13.59 -10.91 -25.70
N TYR A 5 -14.89 -10.66 -25.56
CA TYR A 5 -15.46 -9.88 -24.47
C TYR A 5 -15.55 -10.66 -23.14
N PHE A 6 -15.60 -9.94 -22.02
CA PHE A 6 -15.77 -10.52 -20.69
C PHE A 6 -17.21 -11.00 -20.45
N TYR A 7 -17.48 -12.28 -20.73
CA TYR A 7 -18.79 -12.90 -20.45
C TYR A 7 -18.84 -13.51 -19.04
N ASN A 8 -18.76 -12.69 -17.99
CA ASN A 8 -18.98 -13.08 -16.58
C ASN A 8 -18.40 -14.47 -16.16
N ARG A 9 -17.26 -14.85 -16.75
CA ARG A 9 -16.58 -16.11 -16.46
C ARG A 9 -15.51 -15.84 -15.41
N GLU A 10 -15.83 -16.29 -14.20
CA GLU A 10 -14.93 -16.66 -13.11
C GLU A 10 -14.11 -15.53 -12.46
N ALA A 11 -14.59 -15.07 -11.30
CA ALA A 11 -13.79 -14.36 -10.30
C ALA A 11 -12.53 -15.14 -9.84
N GLU A 12 -12.45 -16.43 -10.15
CA GLU A 12 -11.35 -17.33 -9.80
C GLU A 12 -10.18 -17.33 -10.80
N ARG A 13 -10.32 -16.75 -12.00
CA ARG A 13 -9.23 -16.73 -13.01
C ARG A 13 -8.10 -15.77 -12.66
N PHE A 14 -8.33 -14.85 -11.73
CA PHE A 14 -7.43 -13.75 -11.50
C PHE A 14 -6.64 -13.96 -10.21
N ASN A 15 -5.35 -14.26 -10.37
CA ASN A 15 -4.40 -14.20 -9.27
C ASN A 15 -4.00 -12.75 -9.02
N PHE A 16 -4.75 -12.05 -8.18
CA PHE A 16 -4.58 -10.61 -7.98
C PHE A 16 -3.26 -10.25 -7.26
N LEU A 17 -2.74 -9.07 -7.61
CA LEU A 17 -1.87 -8.28 -6.75
C LEU A 17 -2.73 -7.26 -6.03
N LYS A 18 -2.61 -7.19 -4.70
CA LYS A 18 -3.29 -6.18 -3.91
C LYS A 18 -2.36 -4.99 -3.75
N VAL A 19 -2.84 -3.82 -4.14
CA VAL A 19 -2.13 -2.55 -3.97
C VAL A 19 -3.01 -1.67 -3.08
N PRO A 20 -2.55 -1.29 -1.89
CA PRO A 20 -3.20 -0.26 -1.09
C PRO A 20 -3.26 1.07 -1.86
N GLU A 21 -4.43 1.71 -1.89
CA GLU A 21 -4.63 2.99 -2.59
C GLU A 21 -3.68 4.08 -2.10
N ILE A 22 -3.30 4.05 -0.82
CA ILE A 22 -2.34 4.98 -0.25
C ILE A 22 -0.96 4.92 -0.94
N LEU A 23 -0.54 3.76 -1.45
CA LEU A 23 0.72 3.68 -2.21
C LEU A 23 0.64 4.35 -3.59
N VAL A 24 -0.58 4.59 -4.08
CA VAL A 24 -0.85 5.19 -5.38
C VAL A 24 -1.03 6.70 -5.22
N ASP A 25 -1.87 7.11 -4.28
CA ASP A 25 -2.34 8.50 -4.17
C ASP A 25 -1.86 9.21 -2.89
N GLY A 26 -1.22 8.50 -1.97
CA GLY A 26 -0.72 9.06 -0.71
C GLY A 26 0.49 9.97 -0.92
N GLU A 27 0.45 11.16 -0.31
CA GLU A 27 1.52 12.15 -0.45
C GLU A 27 2.88 11.65 0.07
N GLU A 28 2.92 10.78 1.09
CA GLU A 28 4.18 10.15 1.52
C GLU A 28 4.80 9.22 0.47
N PHE A 29 4.02 8.66 -0.44
CA PHE A 29 4.48 7.72 -1.48
C PHE A 29 4.66 8.39 -2.84
N LYS A 30 4.47 9.72 -2.90
CA LYS A 30 4.63 10.51 -4.11
C LYS A 30 6.04 10.34 -4.69
N GLY A 31 6.08 10.11 -6.00
CA GLY A 31 7.33 9.87 -6.73
C GLY A 31 7.70 8.40 -6.88
N LEU A 32 6.98 7.47 -6.25
CA LEU A 32 7.07 6.06 -6.63
C LEU A 32 6.56 5.86 -8.05
N SER A 33 7.34 5.15 -8.86
CA SER A 33 6.86 4.69 -10.16
C SER A 33 5.76 3.62 -9.99
N ALA A 34 4.85 3.53 -10.96
CA ALA A 34 3.88 2.44 -11.02
C ALA A 34 4.56 1.06 -10.99
N GLU A 35 5.75 0.96 -11.59
CA GLU A 35 6.57 -0.23 -11.57
C GLU A 35 7.05 -0.57 -10.14
N ALA A 36 7.45 0.44 -9.36
CA ALA A 36 7.84 0.27 -7.95
C ALA A 36 6.68 -0.22 -7.09
N ILE A 37 5.49 0.36 -7.27
CA ILE A 37 4.27 -0.05 -6.56
C ILE A 37 3.94 -1.52 -6.85
N ILE A 38 3.98 -1.92 -8.12
CA ILE A 38 3.71 -3.31 -8.51
C ILE A 38 4.78 -4.25 -7.94
N ILE A 39 6.07 -3.90 -8.05
CA ILE A 39 7.15 -4.71 -7.47
C ILE A 39 6.96 -4.84 -5.97
N TYR A 40 6.70 -3.76 -5.24
CA TYR A 40 6.45 -3.81 -3.79
C TYR A 40 5.28 -4.74 -3.45
N SER A 41 4.17 -4.69 -4.19
CA SER A 41 3.04 -5.62 -4.00
C SER A 41 3.42 -7.10 -4.21
N MET A 42 4.33 -7.37 -5.17
CA MET A 42 4.86 -8.72 -5.41
C MET A 42 5.77 -9.16 -4.26
N LEU A 43 6.59 -8.26 -3.72
CA LEU A 43 7.45 -8.54 -2.57
C LEU A 43 6.60 -8.86 -1.33
N LEU A 44 5.56 -8.06 -1.03
CA LEU A 44 4.61 -8.34 0.05
C LEU A 44 3.97 -9.73 -0.06
N LYS A 45 3.50 -10.08 -1.27
CA LYS A 45 2.95 -11.41 -1.54
C LYS A 45 3.96 -12.52 -1.27
N ARG A 46 5.23 -12.31 -1.65
CA ARG A 46 6.33 -13.25 -1.40
C ARG A 46 6.68 -13.33 0.08
N THR A 47 6.64 -12.22 0.83
CA THR A 47 6.86 -12.20 2.29
C THR A 47 5.88 -13.12 3.00
N GLY A 48 4.60 -13.11 2.61
CA GLY A 48 3.61 -14.05 3.16
C GLY A 48 3.93 -15.52 2.89
N MET A 49 4.61 -15.84 1.77
CA MET A 49 5.10 -17.18 1.48
C MET A 49 6.38 -17.52 2.26
N SER A 50 7.31 -16.58 2.36
CA SER A 50 8.53 -16.71 3.17
C SER A 50 8.23 -16.96 4.64
N PHE A 51 7.23 -16.28 5.21
CA PHE A 51 6.77 -16.51 6.57
C PHE A 51 6.31 -17.96 6.78
N LYS A 52 5.52 -18.50 5.84
CA LYS A 52 5.07 -19.90 5.86
C LYS A 52 6.23 -20.90 5.74
N ASN A 53 7.31 -20.51 5.06
CA ASN A 53 8.53 -21.31 4.91
C ASN A 53 9.54 -21.10 6.05
N ASN A 54 9.16 -20.39 7.11
CA ASN A 54 10.01 -20.08 8.26
C ASN A 54 11.32 -19.36 7.89
N TRP A 55 11.27 -18.51 6.85
CA TRP A 55 12.38 -17.61 6.49
C TRP A 55 12.32 -16.35 7.34
N ILE A 56 12.70 -16.53 8.60
CA ILE A 56 12.66 -15.53 9.66
C ILE A 56 14.05 -15.45 10.27
N ASP A 57 14.55 -14.24 10.48
CA ASP A 57 15.84 -14.03 11.15
C ASP A 57 15.72 -14.16 12.68
N LYS A 58 16.84 -13.91 13.39
CA LYS A 58 16.90 -14.04 14.85
C LYS A 58 16.07 -12.97 15.56
N GLU A 59 15.83 -11.85 14.90
CA GLU A 59 15.03 -10.73 15.41
C GLU A 59 13.54 -10.87 15.08
N GLY A 60 13.13 -12.01 14.49
CA GLY A 60 11.74 -12.26 14.13
C GLY A 60 11.29 -11.59 12.83
N ARG A 61 12.21 -11.06 12.02
CA ARG A 61 11.89 -10.39 10.76
C ARG A 61 11.88 -11.38 9.61
N VAL A 62 10.83 -11.31 8.79
CA VAL A 62 10.71 -12.13 7.59
C VAL A 62 11.61 -11.58 6.49
N PHE A 63 12.39 -12.44 5.87
CA PHE A 63 13.20 -12.09 4.70
C PHE A 63 12.78 -12.87 3.45
N ILE A 64 13.08 -12.32 2.29
CA ILE A 64 12.84 -12.98 1.01
C ILE A 64 14.15 -13.06 0.22
N TYR A 65 14.40 -14.20 -0.41
CA TYR A 65 15.37 -14.30 -1.49
C TYR A 65 14.70 -13.84 -2.77
N PHE A 66 15.17 -12.74 -3.35
CA PHE A 66 14.61 -12.21 -4.58
C PHE A 66 15.69 -11.53 -5.42
N THR A 67 15.85 -11.99 -6.65
CA THR A 67 16.93 -11.54 -7.54
C THR A 67 16.43 -10.51 -8.54
N VAL A 68 17.37 -9.70 -9.06
CA VAL A 68 17.08 -8.74 -10.13
C VAL A 68 16.62 -9.50 -11.38
N GLU A 69 17.21 -10.65 -11.65
CA GLU A 69 16.87 -11.52 -12.78
C GLU A 69 15.42 -12.02 -12.70
N GLU A 70 14.92 -12.32 -11.49
CA GLU A 70 13.52 -12.72 -11.30
C GLU A 70 12.57 -11.56 -11.58
N ILE A 71 12.91 -10.34 -11.18
CA ILE A 71 12.15 -9.12 -11.51
C ILE A 71 12.11 -8.91 -13.02
N MET A 72 13.28 -8.93 -13.66
CA MET A 72 13.39 -8.75 -15.10
C MET A 72 12.51 -9.75 -15.86
N LYS A 73 12.55 -11.02 -15.48
CA LYS A 73 11.75 -12.08 -16.13
C LYS A 73 10.25 -11.88 -15.90
N ARG A 74 9.84 -11.55 -14.67
CA ARG A 74 8.41 -11.43 -14.33
C ARG A 74 7.76 -10.17 -14.86
N ARG A 75 8.52 -9.09 -14.97
CA ARG A 75 8.02 -7.78 -15.44
C ARG A 75 8.37 -7.47 -16.88
N ASN A 76 9.22 -8.28 -17.50
CA ASN A 76 9.75 -8.07 -18.84
C ASN A 76 10.44 -6.70 -18.98
N ILE A 77 11.30 -6.37 -18.01
CA ILE A 77 12.04 -5.09 -17.97
C ILE A 77 13.54 -5.30 -18.04
N SER A 78 14.25 -4.27 -18.49
CA SER A 78 15.71 -4.29 -18.57
C SER A 78 16.35 -4.37 -17.18
N LYS A 79 17.58 -4.89 -17.10
CA LYS A 79 18.35 -4.94 -15.85
C LYS A 79 18.52 -3.55 -15.21
N PRO A 80 18.91 -2.50 -15.96
CA PRO A 80 18.97 -1.14 -15.40
C PRO A 80 17.63 -0.68 -14.82
N THR A 81 16.52 -0.95 -15.51
CA THR A 81 15.18 -0.59 -15.02
C THR A 81 14.86 -1.32 -13.72
N ALA A 82 15.07 -2.64 -13.66
CA ALA A 82 14.81 -3.43 -12.45
C ALA A 82 15.64 -2.93 -11.25
N ILE A 83 16.92 -2.59 -11.47
CA ILE A 83 17.79 -2.03 -10.43
C ILE A 83 17.28 -0.67 -9.98
N LYS A 84 16.94 0.22 -10.92
CA LYS A 84 16.41 1.56 -10.62
C LYS A 84 15.12 1.47 -9.79
N THR A 85 14.19 0.59 -10.19
CA THR A 85 12.94 0.42 -9.45
C THR A 85 13.16 -0.14 -8.06
N LEU A 86 14.12 -1.08 -7.88
CA LEU A 86 14.50 -1.51 -6.53
C LEU A 86 15.18 -0.40 -5.73
N ASP A 87 15.96 0.46 -6.37
CA ASP A 87 16.61 1.61 -5.73
C ASP A 87 15.57 2.64 -5.25
N GLU A 88 14.48 2.86 -5.98
CA GLU A 88 13.35 3.72 -5.56
C GLU A 88 12.71 3.23 -4.24
N LEU A 89 12.64 1.92 -4.04
CA LEU A 89 12.05 1.31 -2.84
C LEU A 89 13.04 1.20 -1.67
N ASP A 90 14.34 1.20 -1.95
CA ASP A 90 15.40 0.84 -1.00
C ASP A 90 15.62 1.91 0.07
N SER A 91 15.97 1.48 1.29
CA SER A 91 16.21 2.36 2.44
C SER A 91 17.43 3.26 2.33
N LYS A 92 18.39 2.97 1.45
CA LYS A 92 19.60 3.79 1.30
C LYS A 92 19.49 4.81 0.16
N LYS A 93 18.66 4.53 -0.85
CA LYS A 93 18.59 5.32 -2.09
C LYS A 93 17.22 5.94 -2.35
N GLY A 94 16.17 5.37 -1.78
CA GLY A 94 14.80 5.75 -2.04
C GLY A 94 13.99 5.88 -0.77
N ILE A 95 12.71 5.56 -0.83
CA ILE A 95 11.73 5.82 0.22
C ILE A 95 11.86 4.91 1.45
N GLY A 96 12.53 3.76 1.30
CA GLY A 96 12.75 2.81 2.40
C GLY A 96 11.62 1.84 2.69
N LEU A 97 10.78 1.54 1.71
CA LEU A 97 9.81 0.44 1.77
C LEU A 97 10.48 -0.96 1.81
N ILE A 98 11.73 -1.06 1.36
CA ILE A 98 12.52 -2.28 1.46
C ILE A 98 13.93 -2.00 1.99
N GLU A 99 14.56 -3.05 2.51
CA GLU A 99 15.98 -3.06 2.84
C GLU A 99 16.65 -4.25 2.18
N ARG A 100 17.69 -3.99 1.38
CA ARG A 100 18.47 -5.04 0.70
C ARG A 100 19.77 -5.30 1.44
N VAL A 101 20.04 -6.57 1.78
CA VAL A 101 21.26 -7.00 2.47
C VAL A 101 22.01 -8.02 1.62
N ARG A 102 23.30 -7.77 1.42
CA ARG A 102 24.22 -8.67 0.71
C ARG A 102 24.87 -9.62 1.71
N LEU A 103 24.62 -10.92 1.55
CA LEU A 103 25.10 -11.96 2.48
C LEU A 103 26.51 -12.49 2.18
N GLY A 104 27.19 -11.95 1.17
CA GLY A 104 28.54 -12.36 0.74
C GLY A 104 28.58 -13.00 -0.65
N LEU A 105 29.74 -13.55 -1.03
CA LEU A 105 29.95 -14.22 -2.31
C LEU A 105 29.20 -15.56 -2.35
N GLY A 106 28.53 -15.86 -3.46
CA GLY A 106 27.81 -17.12 -3.67
C GLY A 106 26.46 -17.26 -2.96
N LYS A 107 26.09 -16.30 -2.10
CA LYS A 107 24.77 -16.28 -1.44
C LYS A 107 23.83 -15.28 -2.12
N PRO A 108 22.56 -15.64 -2.34
CA PRO A 108 21.57 -14.68 -2.85
C PRO A 108 21.39 -13.53 -1.84
N ASN A 109 21.19 -12.32 -2.37
CA ASN A 109 20.82 -11.18 -1.55
C ASN A 109 19.46 -11.44 -0.88
N VAL A 110 19.30 -10.93 0.34
CA VAL A 110 18.02 -10.94 1.03
C VAL A 110 17.40 -9.55 0.98
N ILE A 111 16.07 -9.53 0.93
CA ILE A 111 15.27 -8.32 1.01
C ILE A 111 14.36 -8.44 2.23
N TYR A 112 14.36 -7.40 3.05
CA TYR A 112 13.35 -7.20 4.09
C TYR A 112 12.32 -6.21 3.55
N VAL A 113 11.05 -6.59 3.61
CA VAL A 113 9.93 -5.74 3.17
C VAL A 113 9.34 -5.07 4.41
N LYS A 114 9.30 -3.74 4.42
CA LYS A 114 8.77 -2.97 5.55
C LYS A 114 7.28 -2.72 5.38
N ASP A 115 6.59 -2.51 6.49
CA ASP A 115 5.18 -2.15 6.50
C ASP A 115 5.02 -0.67 6.14
N PHE A 116 4.29 -0.40 5.05
CA PHE A 116 4.01 0.95 4.58
C PHE A 116 3.20 1.76 5.61
N MET A 117 2.44 1.13 6.50
CA MET A 117 1.70 1.83 7.56
C MET A 117 2.62 2.43 8.63
N SER A 118 3.86 1.97 8.76
CA SER A 118 4.79 2.45 9.78
C SER A 118 5.13 3.94 9.63
N ILE A 119 5.07 4.49 8.42
CA ILE A 119 5.35 5.91 8.18
C ILE A 119 4.26 6.83 8.74
N LEU A 120 3.00 6.36 8.74
CA LEU A 120 1.86 7.12 9.25
C LEU A 120 1.94 7.25 10.78
N VAL A 121 2.32 6.15 11.45
CA VAL A 121 2.51 6.12 12.91
C VAL A 121 3.61 7.10 13.34
N VAL A 122 4.69 7.20 12.56
CA VAL A 122 5.76 8.19 12.84
C VAL A 122 5.25 9.61 12.71
N LYS A 123 4.51 9.93 11.63
CA LYS A 123 3.92 11.27 11.45
C LYS A 123 2.94 11.64 12.56
N GLU A 124 2.08 10.72 12.99
CA GLU A 124 1.16 10.98 14.11
C GLU A 124 1.91 11.28 15.40
N ASN A 125 2.96 10.51 15.70
CA ASN A 125 3.81 10.75 16.87
C ASN A 125 4.61 12.05 16.77
N ASP A 126 5.08 12.43 15.58
CA ASP A 126 5.79 13.69 15.34
C ASP A 126 4.85 14.89 15.45
N LEU A 127 3.61 14.79 14.96
CA LEU A 127 2.57 15.80 15.17
C LEU A 127 2.23 15.94 16.65
N GLN A 128 2.08 14.84 17.38
CA GLN A 128 1.86 14.86 18.83
C GLN A 128 3.05 15.49 19.58
N LYS A 129 4.28 15.20 19.16
CA LYS A 129 5.49 15.86 19.68
C LYS A 129 5.46 17.36 19.43
N LEU A 130 5.12 17.80 18.21
CA LEU A 130 5.03 19.23 17.88
C LEU A 130 4.01 19.96 18.77
N THR A 131 2.84 19.36 19.03
CA THR A 131 1.84 19.94 19.93
C THR A 131 2.30 20.00 21.38
N SER A 132 3.18 19.08 21.81
CA SER A 132 3.78 19.13 23.15
C SER A 132 4.83 20.23 23.29
N PHE A 133 5.54 20.59 22.21
CA PHE A 133 6.54 21.67 22.19
C PHE A 133 5.94 23.09 22.09
N THR A 134 4.67 23.25 21.69
CA THR A 134 4.01 24.57 21.62
C THR A 134 3.40 25.04 22.95
N SER A 135 3.66 24.34 24.06
CA SER A 135 3.09 24.65 25.38
C SER A 135 3.86 25.72 26.18
N GLU A 136 4.91 26.33 25.60
CA GLU A 136 5.74 27.36 26.26
C GLU A 136 5.67 28.72 25.56
N VAL A 137 4.48 29.24 25.31
CA VAL A 137 4.30 30.68 25.14
C VAL A 137 3.28 31.17 26.18
N LYS A 138 3.82 31.63 27.31
CA LYS A 138 3.07 32.45 28.27
C LYS A 138 2.82 33.84 27.66
N ASP A 139 1.58 34.28 27.85
CA ASP A 139 1.09 35.66 27.87
C ASP A 139 1.19 36.50 26.58
N VAL A 140 0.05 36.58 25.87
CA VAL A 140 -0.42 37.87 25.32
C VAL A 140 -1.91 38.01 25.64
N ASP A 141 -2.18 38.84 26.64
CA ASP A 141 -3.49 39.35 27.03
C ASP A 141 -4.08 40.23 25.91
N LEU A 142 -5.25 39.85 25.39
CA LEU A 142 -6.16 40.77 24.71
C LEU A 142 -7.62 40.46 25.08
N ARG A 143 -8.00 40.98 26.25
CA ARG A 143 -9.26 41.71 26.55
C ARG A 143 -10.47 41.47 25.61
N SER A 144 -11.48 40.85 26.19
CA SER A 144 -12.92 40.88 25.90
C SER A 144 -13.48 42.02 25.04
N LYS A 145 -14.37 41.70 24.08
CA LYS A 145 -15.79 42.14 24.05
C LYS A 145 -16.61 41.55 22.87
N GLU A 146 -17.77 41.01 23.25
CA GLU A 146 -19.13 41.07 22.66
C GLU A 146 -19.43 40.77 21.17
N ASN A 147 -20.40 39.84 21.00
CA ASN A 147 -21.57 39.80 20.08
C ASN A 147 -21.30 39.93 18.55
N GLU A 148 -21.81 39.07 17.67
CA GLU A 148 -23.24 38.88 17.38
C GLU A 148 -23.53 37.54 16.68
N ARG A 149 -24.74 37.03 16.93
CA ARG A 149 -25.37 35.94 16.19
C ARG A 149 -25.83 36.44 14.81
N GLN A 150 -25.53 35.69 13.75
CA GLN A 150 -26.44 35.55 12.61
C GLN A 150 -26.55 34.07 12.22
N GLU A 151 -27.75 33.54 12.38
CA GLU A 151 -28.21 32.25 11.87
C GLU A 151 -28.45 32.34 10.36
N VAL A 152 -28.20 31.23 9.64
CA VAL A 152 -28.81 30.65 8.42
C VAL A 152 -27.74 30.12 7.47
N LYS A 153 -27.79 28.93 6.85
CA LYS A 153 -28.83 27.90 6.66
C LYS A 153 -28.14 26.58 6.28
N ASN A 154 -28.75 25.47 6.68
CA ASN A 154 -28.43 24.09 6.27
C ASN A 154 -28.39 23.91 4.74
N VAL A 155 -27.41 23.17 4.23
CA VAL A 155 -27.59 22.24 3.09
C VAL A 155 -26.69 21.00 3.26
N ASP A 156 -27.37 19.92 3.65
CA ASP A 156 -27.23 18.51 3.26
C ASP A 156 -25.90 17.74 3.42
N ARG A 157 -25.89 17.05 4.57
CA ARG A 157 -25.32 15.72 4.80
C ARG A 157 -25.97 14.68 3.86
N ASN A 158 -25.23 13.59 3.56
CA ASN A 158 -25.59 12.33 2.84
C ASN A 158 -24.95 12.27 1.43
N TYR A 159 -24.24 11.21 1.04
CA TYR A 159 -24.69 9.81 1.01
C TYR A 159 -23.57 8.81 1.38
N ILE A 160 -23.75 8.12 2.51
CA ILE A 160 -23.30 6.74 2.67
C ILE A 160 -24.59 5.92 2.71
N GLU A 161 -24.90 5.21 1.61
CA GLU A 161 -25.92 4.18 1.64
C GLU A 161 -25.51 2.96 0.82
N ASN A 162 -25.09 1.94 1.58
CA ASN A 162 -25.58 0.58 1.53
C ASN A 162 -25.84 -0.04 0.16
N ASN A 163 -25.06 -1.07 -0.17
CA ASN A 163 -25.60 -2.21 -0.91
C ASN A 163 -25.14 -3.54 -0.31
N LYS A 164 -25.82 -3.92 0.79
CA LYS A 164 -26.14 -5.33 1.05
C LYS A 164 -27.32 -5.69 0.16
N SER A 165 -27.12 -6.58 -0.80
CA SER A 165 -28.22 -7.28 -1.48
C SER A 165 -28.07 -8.78 -1.26
N LYS A 166 -29.02 -9.33 -0.50
CA LYS A 166 -29.35 -10.76 -0.43
C LYS A 166 -30.57 -11.00 -1.34
N TYR A 167 -30.60 -12.20 -1.94
CA TYR A 167 -31.70 -12.86 -2.68
C TYR A 167 -31.87 -12.41 -4.15
N SER A 168 -32.04 -13.32 -5.12
CA SER A 168 -33.10 -14.33 -5.17
C SER A 168 -32.81 -15.53 -6.09
N LYS A 169 -33.32 -16.70 -5.68
CA LYS A 169 -33.45 -17.96 -6.44
C LYS A 169 -34.20 -17.71 -7.76
N ARG A 170 -33.70 -18.23 -8.89
CA ARG A 170 -34.52 -18.50 -10.07
C ARG A 170 -34.61 -20.00 -10.32
N LYS A 171 -35.87 -20.47 -10.34
CA LYS A 171 -36.29 -21.83 -10.62
C LYS A 171 -36.00 -22.17 -12.09
N TYR A 172 -35.49 -23.38 -12.32
CA TYR A 172 -35.41 -23.99 -13.63
C TYR A 172 -36.82 -24.36 -14.13
N THR A 173 -37.18 -23.93 -15.33
CA THR A 173 -38.26 -24.53 -16.11
C THR A 173 -37.64 -25.28 -17.28
N ARG A 174 -37.76 -26.61 -17.25
CA ARG A 174 -37.56 -27.51 -18.39
C ARG A 174 -38.64 -27.21 -19.42
N GLY A 175 -38.25 -26.89 -20.65
CA GLY A 175 -39.09 -26.99 -21.84
C GLY A 175 -38.57 -28.13 -22.68
N ALA A 176 -39.32 -29.23 -22.72
CA ALA A 176 -39.17 -30.30 -23.70
C ALA A 176 -40.01 -29.94 -24.93
N SER A 177 -39.41 -30.13 -26.11
CA SER A 177 -39.99 -30.60 -27.38
C SER A 177 -39.09 -30.19 -28.54
#